data_AF-A0A958ZLF8-F1
#
_entry.id   AF-A0A958ZLF8-F1
#
_cell.length_a   1.000
_cell.length_b   1.000
_cell.length_c   1.000
_cell.angle_alpha   90.00
_cell.angle_beta   90.00
_cell.angle_gamma   90.00
#
_symmetry.space_group_name_H-M   'P 1'
#
loop_
_entity.id
_entity.type
_entity.pdbx_description
1 polymer ?
#
loop_
_entity_poly.entity_id
_entity_poly.type
_entity_poly.pdbx_seq_one_letter_code
_entity_poly.pdbx_strand_id
1 'polypeptide(L)'
;VHRGANHKVTFTDYRFSVDDSTYFYPASTVKFPIAILALEKLAKEKRFNRNSNFFIEGDSVTTTFSNEIEKIFTVSDNAAYNRLFEYLGQDDINSKLASKGINARISHRLSVDDSENITTKSLVVYVNDSTTITTEEIINQPIKKLHLKKLLKGRGYVEDDSLILKQKDFSTRNYLPLNSLHSIMKQLIFPELYPKEQQFHLSEGDRKFLLETMKIGPGRQGYPLETPEGSNKLLIFGDSNRPMQNHIDIYNKTGGAYGYLTDCAYIVDKKKNKEWIITATIYVNDNQIFNDDVYEYDSIGIPFLAELGRQLIKF
;
A
#
# COMPACT_ATOMS: atom_id res chain seq x y z
N VAL A 1 12.36 17.24 -3.31
CA VAL A 1 12.79 16.82 -4.67
C VAL A 1 13.27 18.07 -5.40
N HIS A 2 14.41 18.01 -6.09
CA HIS A 2 14.96 19.15 -6.83
C HIS A 2 14.94 18.85 -8.34
N ARG A 3 14.35 19.73 -9.14
CA ARG A 3 14.42 19.69 -10.61
C ARG A 3 15.38 20.77 -11.11
N GLY A 4 16.50 20.34 -11.69
CA GLY A 4 17.49 21.24 -12.29
C GLY A 4 17.11 21.70 -13.71
N ALA A 5 17.94 22.59 -14.29
CA ALA A 5 17.70 23.25 -15.59
C ALA A 5 17.54 22.30 -16.80
N ASN A 6 17.92 21.02 -16.69
CA ASN A 6 17.78 20.01 -17.74
C ASN A 6 16.77 18.90 -17.37
N HIS A 7 15.77 19.21 -16.55
CA HIS A 7 14.85 18.24 -15.94
C HIS A 7 15.53 17.14 -15.10
N LYS A 8 16.83 17.26 -14.83
CA LYS A 8 17.56 16.33 -13.95
C LYS A 8 16.98 16.43 -12.55
N VAL A 9 16.50 15.30 -12.05
CA VAL A 9 15.93 15.18 -10.70
C VAL A 9 17.00 14.72 -9.73
N THR A 10 17.10 15.37 -8.57
CA THR A 10 17.91 14.92 -7.44
C THR A 10 17.11 14.96 -6.14
N PHE A 11 17.51 14.13 -5.19
CA PHE A 11 16.89 14.06 -3.86
C PHE A 11 17.82 14.58 -2.78
N THR A 12 17.23 15.21 -1.77
CA THR A 12 17.85 15.46 -0.48
C THR A 12 16.94 14.81 0.54
N ASP A 13 17.44 13.74 1.17
CA ASP A 13 16.66 12.92 2.10
C ASP A 13 16.96 13.32 3.54
N TYR A 14 15.90 13.57 4.31
CA TYR A 14 15.98 13.81 5.76
C TYR A 14 15.31 12.64 6.47
N ARG A 15 15.88 12.21 7.60
CA ARG A 15 15.38 11.07 8.38
C ARG A 15 15.26 11.46 9.84
N PHE A 16 14.18 11.02 10.48
CA PHE A 16 13.96 11.16 11.92
C PHE A 16 13.42 9.83 12.46
N SER A 17 14.13 9.22 13.42
CA SER A 17 13.74 7.95 14.05
C SER A 17 13.44 6.79 13.09
N VAL A 18 14.12 6.75 11.93
CA VAL A 18 13.98 5.68 10.94
C VAL A 18 15.00 4.58 11.22
N ASP A 19 14.51 3.39 11.56
CA ASP A 19 15.32 2.18 11.80
C ASP A 19 14.59 0.93 11.28
N ASP A 20 15.08 0.39 10.16
CA ASP A 20 14.48 -0.81 9.52
C ASP A 20 14.59 -2.06 10.43
N SER A 21 15.49 -2.07 11.41
CA SER A 21 15.59 -3.18 12.38
C SER A 21 14.50 -3.13 13.46
N THR A 22 13.74 -2.04 13.57
CA THR A 22 12.65 -1.89 14.53
C THR A 22 11.29 -2.09 13.85
N TYR A 23 10.61 -3.18 14.22
CA TYR A 23 9.36 -3.56 13.57
C TYR A 23 8.18 -2.66 13.95
N PHE A 24 7.43 -2.23 12.92
CA PHE A 24 6.06 -1.74 13.03
C PHE A 24 5.17 -2.53 12.06
N TYR A 25 3.87 -2.58 12.34
CA TYR A 25 2.94 -3.28 11.46
C TYR A 25 2.58 -2.38 10.25
N PRO A 26 2.85 -2.79 9.00
CA PRO A 26 2.69 -1.91 7.84
C PRO A 26 1.23 -1.67 7.42
N ALA A 27 0.30 -2.45 7.96
CA ALA A 27 -1.13 -2.35 7.65
C ALA A 27 -1.38 -2.32 6.12
N SER A 28 -2.35 -1.53 5.66
CA SER A 28 -2.72 -1.45 4.24
C SER A 28 -1.66 -0.79 3.32
N THR A 29 -0.51 -0.36 3.82
CA THR A 29 0.56 0.14 2.92
C THR A 29 1.15 -0.97 2.05
N VAL A 30 1.02 -2.24 2.46
CA VAL A 30 1.41 -3.42 1.66
C VAL A 30 0.68 -3.49 0.33
N LYS A 31 -0.50 -2.86 0.20
CA LYS A 31 -1.26 -2.86 -1.05
C LYS A 31 -0.58 -2.07 -2.15
N PHE A 32 0.30 -1.13 -1.79
CA PHE A 32 1.01 -0.29 -2.75
C PHE A 32 1.94 -1.11 -3.66
N PRO A 33 2.93 -1.87 -3.14
CA PRO A 33 3.76 -2.72 -4.00
C PRO A 33 2.96 -3.78 -4.75
N ILE A 34 1.90 -4.33 -4.16
CA ILE A 34 1.07 -5.35 -4.82
C ILE A 34 0.38 -4.80 -6.07
N ALA A 35 -0.21 -3.61 -6.00
CA ALA A 35 -0.83 -2.97 -7.16
C ALA A 35 0.18 -2.72 -8.30
N ILE A 36 1.41 -2.30 -7.96
CA ILE A 36 2.48 -2.08 -8.93
C ILE A 36 2.92 -3.40 -9.58
N LEU A 37 3.19 -4.43 -8.76
CA LEU A 37 3.70 -5.71 -9.25
C LEU A 37 2.65 -6.47 -10.08
N ALA A 38 1.36 -6.33 -9.76
CA ALA A 38 0.28 -6.89 -10.57
C ALA A 38 0.32 -6.34 -12.01
N LEU A 39 0.46 -5.01 -12.16
CA LEU A 39 0.60 -4.38 -13.48
C LEU A 39 1.91 -4.76 -14.17
N GLU A 40 3.01 -4.90 -13.43
CA GLU A 40 4.29 -5.35 -14.00
C GLU A 40 4.23 -6.80 -14.51
N LYS A 41 3.51 -7.69 -13.81
CA LYS A 41 3.27 -9.07 -14.26
C LYS A 41 2.37 -9.08 -15.49
N LEU A 42 1.28 -8.29 -15.47
CA LEU A 42 0.38 -8.10 -16.61
C LEU A 42 1.08 -7.55 -17.87
N ALA A 43 2.07 -6.67 -17.72
CA ALA A 43 2.81 -6.13 -18.86
C ALA A 43 3.57 -7.20 -19.67
N LYS A 44 3.80 -8.38 -19.09
CA LYS A 44 4.41 -9.55 -19.76
C LYS A 44 3.38 -10.52 -20.33
N GLU A 45 2.11 -10.35 -19.97
CA GLU A 45 1.00 -11.14 -20.46
C GLU A 45 0.51 -10.60 -21.81
N LYS A 46 0.20 -11.50 -22.74
CA LYS A 46 -0.26 -11.16 -24.10
C LYS A 46 -1.71 -11.53 -24.36
N ARG A 47 -2.29 -12.39 -23.51
CA ARG A 47 -3.64 -12.95 -23.69
C ARG A 47 -4.72 -12.06 -23.08
N PHE A 48 -4.40 -11.30 -22.05
CA PHE A 48 -5.33 -10.42 -21.36
C PHE A 48 -4.62 -9.18 -20.85
N ASN A 49 -5.39 -8.17 -20.43
CA ASN A 49 -4.86 -6.92 -19.91
C ASN A 49 -5.59 -6.50 -18.64
N ARG A 50 -5.25 -5.33 -18.09
CA ARG A 50 -5.82 -4.85 -16.83
C ARG A 50 -7.35 -4.69 -16.82
N ASN A 51 -7.98 -4.56 -17.99
CA ASN A 51 -9.43 -4.41 -18.14
C ASN A 51 -10.14 -5.72 -18.49
N SER A 52 -9.41 -6.83 -18.64
CA SER A 52 -10.02 -8.14 -18.83
C SER A 52 -10.75 -8.56 -17.56
N ASN A 53 -11.97 -9.07 -17.72
CA ASN A 53 -12.74 -9.60 -16.60
C ASN A 53 -12.08 -10.85 -16.05
N PHE A 54 -12.09 -11.02 -14.74
CA PHE A 54 -11.71 -12.25 -14.08
C PHE A 54 -12.50 -12.46 -12.79
N PHE A 55 -12.51 -13.69 -12.30
CA PHE A 55 -12.92 -14.03 -10.94
C PHE A 55 -11.93 -15.03 -10.34
N ILE A 56 -11.90 -15.12 -9.01
CA ILE A 56 -11.15 -16.13 -8.27
C ILE A 56 -12.05 -17.33 -8.01
N GLU A 57 -11.53 -18.55 -8.08
CA GLU A 57 -12.30 -19.73 -7.72
C GLU A 57 -12.89 -19.63 -6.30
N GLY A 58 -14.21 -19.81 -6.19
CA GLY A 58 -14.97 -19.65 -4.95
C GLY A 58 -15.26 -18.19 -4.54
N ASP A 59 -14.91 -17.21 -5.36
CA ASP A 59 -15.33 -15.82 -5.22
C ASP A 59 -16.61 -15.57 -6.02
N SER A 60 -17.53 -14.78 -5.46
CA SER A 60 -18.79 -14.42 -6.12
C SER A 60 -18.68 -13.19 -7.02
N VAL A 61 -17.53 -12.52 -7.03
CA VAL A 61 -17.31 -11.26 -7.72
C VAL A 61 -16.48 -11.46 -8.99
N THR A 62 -17.06 -11.11 -10.14
CA THR A 62 -16.30 -10.87 -11.38
C THR A 62 -15.86 -9.41 -11.43
N THR A 63 -14.59 -9.15 -11.72
CA THR A 63 -13.98 -7.82 -11.70
C THR A 63 -12.83 -7.69 -12.72
N THR A 64 -12.12 -6.57 -12.72
CA THR A 64 -10.91 -6.34 -13.53
C THR A 64 -9.75 -5.91 -12.64
N PHE A 65 -8.50 -6.04 -13.11
CA PHE A 65 -7.34 -5.56 -12.35
C PHE A 65 -7.40 -4.05 -12.15
N SER A 66 -7.89 -3.30 -13.15
CA SER A 66 -8.15 -1.86 -13.03
C SER A 66 -9.08 -1.56 -11.85
N ASN A 67 -10.22 -2.25 -11.76
CA ASN A 67 -11.19 -2.04 -10.68
C ASN A 67 -10.60 -2.38 -9.30
N GLU A 68 -9.87 -3.50 -9.18
CA GLU A 68 -9.25 -3.88 -7.90
C GLU A 68 -8.15 -2.87 -7.48
N ILE A 69 -7.35 -2.37 -8.44
CA ILE A 69 -6.35 -1.32 -8.17
C ILE A 69 -7.03 -0.01 -7.76
N GLU A 70 -8.13 0.37 -8.40
CA GLU A 70 -8.91 1.54 -8.01
C GLU A 70 -9.44 1.43 -6.57
N LYS A 71 -10.03 0.28 -6.21
CA LYS A 71 -10.48 0.02 -4.84
C LYS A 71 -9.35 0.09 -3.81
N ILE A 72 -8.15 -0.37 -4.15
CA ILE A 72 -6.97 -0.31 -3.28
C ILE A 72 -6.58 1.13 -2.90
N PHE A 73 -6.61 2.08 -3.85
CA PHE A 73 -6.18 3.45 -3.56
C PHE A 73 -7.32 4.35 -3.09
N THR A 74 -8.56 4.11 -3.53
CA THR A 74 -9.71 4.96 -3.19
C THR A 74 -10.33 4.64 -1.84
N VAL A 75 -10.51 3.35 -1.53
CA VAL A 75 -11.18 2.88 -0.30
C VAL A 75 -10.34 1.87 0.49
N SER A 76 -9.12 1.58 0.04
CA SER A 76 -8.21 0.64 0.70
C SER A 76 -8.86 -0.72 0.94
N ASP A 77 -9.51 -1.27 -0.08
CA ASP A 77 -10.25 -2.54 -0.01
C ASP A 77 -9.34 -3.76 0.22
N ASN A 78 -9.70 -4.65 1.15
CA ASN A 78 -8.92 -5.85 1.49
C ASN A 78 -9.14 -7.00 0.50
N ALA A 79 -10.35 -7.19 -0.01
CA ALA A 79 -10.65 -8.25 -0.97
C ALA A 79 -9.91 -7.98 -2.29
N ALA A 80 -9.84 -6.73 -2.73
CA ALA A 80 -9.07 -6.32 -3.90
C ALA A 80 -7.58 -6.62 -3.78
N TYR A 81 -7.00 -6.30 -2.62
CA TYR A 81 -5.63 -6.72 -2.33
C TYR A 81 -5.47 -8.25 -2.39
N ASN A 82 -6.38 -8.99 -1.78
CA ASN A 82 -6.31 -10.46 -1.74
C ASN A 82 -6.40 -11.05 -3.16
N ARG A 83 -7.26 -10.54 -4.05
CA ARG A 83 -7.33 -10.99 -5.45
C ARG A 83 -6.04 -10.74 -6.22
N LEU A 84 -5.40 -9.58 -6.01
CA LEU A 84 -4.08 -9.32 -6.60
C LEU A 84 -2.98 -10.21 -5.99
N PHE A 85 -3.10 -10.53 -4.69
CA PHE A 85 -2.22 -11.48 -4.02
C PHE A 85 -2.35 -12.89 -4.61
N GLU A 86 -3.57 -13.37 -4.91
CA GLU A 86 -3.78 -14.66 -5.59
C GLU A 86 -3.09 -14.71 -6.95
N TYR A 87 -3.18 -13.63 -7.72
CA TYR A 87 -2.55 -13.54 -9.04
C TYR A 87 -1.03 -13.59 -8.99
N LEU A 88 -0.43 -12.99 -7.97
CA LEU A 88 1.03 -12.86 -7.86
C LEU A 88 1.67 -14.06 -7.15
N GLY A 89 1.14 -14.44 -5.99
CA GLY A 89 1.77 -15.37 -5.06
C GLY A 89 2.84 -14.69 -4.18
N GLN A 90 2.96 -15.16 -2.94
CA GLN A 90 3.91 -14.66 -1.93
C GLN A 90 5.36 -14.61 -2.45
N ASP A 91 5.83 -15.67 -3.09
CA ASP A 91 7.23 -15.80 -3.47
C ASP A 91 7.61 -14.87 -4.64
N ASP A 92 6.71 -14.71 -5.62
CA ASP A 92 6.91 -13.77 -6.72
C ASP A 92 6.92 -12.34 -6.18
N ILE A 93 5.99 -11.97 -5.28
CA ILE A 93 5.97 -10.66 -4.64
C ILE A 93 7.32 -10.35 -3.98
N ASN A 94 7.78 -11.23 -3.10
CA ASN A 94 8.98 -10.98 -2.30
C ASN A 94 10.25 -11.01 -3.16
N SER A 95 10.34 -11.93 -4.12
CA SER A 95 11.50 -12.00 -5.02
C SER A 95 11.58 -10.78 -5.94
N LYS A 96 10.45 -10.26 -6.45
CA LYS A 96 10.43 -9.03 -7.25
C LYS A 96 10.84 -7.82 -6.45
N LEU A 97 10.32 -7.64 -5.23
CA LEU A 97 10.75 -6.56 -4.35
C LEU A 97 12.25 -6.64 -4.05
N ALA A 98 12.74 -7.82 -3.68
CA ALA A 98 14.17 -8.03 -3.41
C ALA A 98 15.05 -7.71 -4.63
N SER A 99 14.67 -8.18 -5.83
CA SER A 99 15.41 -7.90 -7.07
C SER A 99 15.50 -6.41 -7.41
N LYS A 100 14.55 -5.60 -6.91
CA LYS A 100 14.51 -4.15 -7.08
C LYS A 100 15.20 -3.39 -5.95
N GLY A 101 15.93 -4.09 -5.09
CA GLY A 101 16.62 -3.52 -3.92
C GLY A 101 15.68 -3.08 -2.80
N ILE A 102 14.44 -3.61 -2.76
CA ILE A 102 13.46 -3.29 -1.74
C ILE A 102 13.47 -4.37 -0.67
N ASN A 103 13.86 -4.01 0.55
CA ASN A 103 13.82 -4.90 1.70
C ASN A 103 12.41 -4.95 2.30
N ALA A 104 11.65 -6.02 2.03
CA ALA A 104 10.29 -6.18 2.53
C ALA A 104 9.94 -7.66 2.66
N ARG A 105 8.84 -7.93 3.36
CA ARG A 105 8.15 -9.21 3.36
C ARG A 105 6.64 -9.01 3.30
N ILE A 106 6.02 -9.52 2.25
CA ILE A 106 4.57 -9.69 2.18
C ILE A 106 4.29 -11.18 2.33
N SER A 107 3.65 -11.58 3.43
CA SER A 107 3.47 -12.98 3.82
C SER A 107 2.03 -13.44 3.91
N HIS A 108 1.04 -12.54 3.90
CA HIS A 108 -0.34 -12.95 4.12
C HIS A 108 -1.39 -12.04 3.48
N ARG A 109 -2.59 -12.62 3.31
CA ARG A 109 -3.84 -11.95 2.93
C ARG A 109 -4.34 -11.05 4.06
N LEU A 110 -5.25 -10.12 3.76
CA LEU A 110 -5.80 -9.17 4.73
C LEU A 110 -7.25 -9.50 5.07
N SER A 111 -7.57 -9.50 6.37
CA SER A 111 -8.94 -9.64 6.92
C SER A 111 -9.72 -10.84 6.38
N VAL A 112 -9.06 -12.00 6.31
CA VAL A 112 -9.67 -13.28 5.96
C VAL A 112 -9.14 -14.37 6.87
N ASP A 113 -9.94 -15.42 7.04
CA ASP A 113 -9.51 -16.64 7.71
C ASP A 113 -8.37 -17.30 6.93
N ASP A 114 -7.53 -18.05 7.64
CA ASP A 114 -6.37 -18.74 7.05
C ASP A 114 -5.50 -17.83 6.17
N SER A 115 -5.34 -16.56 6.59
CA SER A 115 -4.65 -15.53 5.80
C SER A 115 -3.20 -15.89 5.42
N GLU A 116 -2.59 -16.81 6.17
CA GLU A 116 -1.22 -17.31 6.01
C GLU A 116 -1.12 -18.54 5.09
N ASN A 117 -2.22 -18.99 4.48
CA ASN A 117 -2.22 -20.11 3.54
C ASN A 117 -1.25 -19.87 2.38
N ILE A 118 -0.33 -20.81 2.16
CA ILE A 118 0.74 -20.69 1.17
C ILE A 118 0.27 -20.97 -0.26
N THR A 119 -0.91 -21.57 -0.44
CA THR A 119 -1.46 -21.88 -1.76
C THR A 119 -2.35 -20.74 -2.22
N THR A 120 -2.14 -20.26 -3.44
CA THR A 120 -3.06 -19.32 -4.08
C THR A 120 -4.21 -20.04 -4.76
N LYS A 121 -5.33 -19.35 -4.92
CA LYS A 121 -6.46 -19.81 -5.72
C LYS A 121 -6.28 -19.41 -7.18
N SER A 122 -6.79 -20.24 -8.09
CA SER A 122 -6.77 -19.96 -9.52
C SER A 122 -7.64 -18.76 -9.90
N LEU A 123 -7.18 -17.98 -10.86
CA LEU A 123 -7.98 -16.95 -11.53
C LEU A 123 -8.56 -17.52 -12.82
N VAL A 124 -9.85 -17.31 -13.05
CA VAL A 124 -10.48 -17.53 -14.35
C VAL A 124 -10.63 -16.18 -15.04
N VAL A 125 -9.89 -15.97 -16.13
CA VAL A 125 -9.82 -14.71 -16.87
C VAL A 125 -10.53 -14.85 -18.21
N TYR A 126 -11.44 -13.93 -18.52
CA TYR A 126 -12.09 -13.83 -19.82
C TYR A 126 -11.17 -13.14 -20.83
N VAL A 127 -10.74 -13.89 -21.85
CA VAL A 127 -9.94 -13.37 -22.98
C VAL A 127 -10.85 -12.74 -24.04
N ASN A 128 -12.07 -13.26 -24.17
CA ASN A 128 -13.17 -12.72 -24.96
C ASN A 128 -14.51 -13.27 -24.42
N ASP A 129 -15.62 -12.93 -25.07
CA ASP A 129 -16.99 -13.29 -24.64
C ASP A 129 -17.26 -14.80 -24.54
N SER A 130 -16.40 -15.65 -25.13
CA SER A 130 -16.61 -17.10 -25.16
C SER A 130 -15.39 -17.92 -24.71
N THR A 131 -14.26 -17.27 -24.39
CA THR A 131 -13.01 -17.95 -24.07
C THR A 131 -12.48 -17.47 -22.72
N THR A 132 -12.30 -18.42 -21.82
CA THR A 132 -11.60 -18.20 -20.55
C THR A 132 -10.24 -18.90 -20.55
N ILE A 133 -9.34 -18.37 -19.74
CA ILE A 133 -8.12 -19.06 -19.33
C ILE A 133 -8.11 -19.15 -17.82
N THR A 134 -7.54 -20.23 -17.29
CA THR A 134 -7.37 -20.41 -15.85
C THR A 134 -5.89 -20.34 -15.52
N THR A 135 -5.52 -19.54 -14.53
CA THR A 135 -4.15 -19.54 -14.00
C THR A 135 -3.96 -20.75 -13.10
N GLU A 136 -2.77 -21.33 -13.07
CA GLU A 136 -2.46 -22.39 -12.11
C GLU A 136 -2.39 -21.85 -10.67
N GLU A 137 -2.74 -22.69 -9.69
CA GLU A 137 -2.48 -22.42 -8.29
C GLU A 137 -0.96 -22.31 -8.04
N ILE A 138 -0.57 -21.40 -7.17
CA ILE A 138 0.84 -21.20 -6.80
C ILE A 138 1.02 -21.71 -5.37
N ILE A 139 1.87 -22.71 -5.20
CA ILE A 139 2.29 -23.19 -3.87
C ILE A 139 3.56 -22.44 -3.47
N ASN A 140 3.45 -21.53 -2.50
CA ASN A 140 4.56 -20.70 -2.04
C ASN A 140 5.37 -21.38 -0.93
N GLN A 141 6.55 -20.83 -0.63
CA GLN A 141 7.36 -21.28 0.50
C GLN A 141 6.69 -20.96 1.85
N PRO A 142 6.87 -21.83 2.87
CA PRO A 142 6.40 -21.56 4.22
C PRO A 142 6.90 -20.23 4.79
N ILE A 143 6.04 -19.55 5.54
CA ILE A 143 6.35 -18.27 6.17
C ILE A 143 7.42 -18.48 7.25
N LYS A 144 8.61 -17.91 7.03
CA LYS A 144 9.69 -17.86 8.03
C LYS A 144 9.48 -16.70 8.99
N LYS A 145 9.80 -16.89 10.27
CA LYS A 145 9.74 -15.83 11.28
C LYS A 145 10.73 -14.69 10.96
N LEU A 146 10.31 -13.46 11.18
CA LEU A 146 11.19 -12.29 11.14
C LEU A 146 12.14 -12.29 12.33
N HIS A 147 13.31 -11.71 12.12
CA HIS A 147 14.32 -11.46 13.16
C HIS A 147 14.56 -9.96 13.27
N LEU A 148 13.60 -9.26 13.89
CA LEU A 148 13.59 -7.80 14.07
C LEU A 148 13.35 -7.45 15.54
N LYS A 149 13.70 -6.23 15.94
CA LYS A 149 13.39 -5.70 17.27
C LYS A 149 11.90 -5.42 17.38
N LYS A 150 11.34 -5.55 18.60
CA LYS A 150 9.95 -5.19 18.95
C LYS A 150 8.86 -5.98 18.17
N LEU A 151 9.10 -7.27 17.90
CA LEU A 151 8.11 -8.18 17.30
C LEU A 151 7.02 -8.63 18.27
N LEU A 152 7.33 -8.75 19.56
CA LEU A 152 6.34 -8.95 20.61
C LEU A 152 5.82 -7.58 21.06
N LYS A 153 4.51 -7.37 21.04
CA LYS A 153 3.90 -6.06 21.32
C LYS A 153 2.72 -6.14 22.26
N GLY A 154 2.49 -5.02 22.96
CA GLY A 154 1.35 -4.83 23.84
C GLY A 154 1.44 -5.61 25.14
N ARG A 155 0.37 -5.50 25.93
CA ARG A 155 0.13 -6.29 27.14
C ARG A 155 -1.00 -7.31 26.98
N GLY A 156 -1.78 -7.20 25.91
CA GLY A 156 -2.84 -8.15 25.58
C GLY A 156 -3.36 -7.96 24.17
N TYR A 157 -4.22 -8.87 23.75
CA TYR A 157 -4.95 -8.77 22.48
C TYR A 157 -6.26 -9.54 22.52
N VAL A 158 -7.24 -9.12 21.71
CA VAL A 158 -8.49 -9.84 21.49
C VAL A 158 -8.33 -10.85 20.36
N GLU A 159 -8.82 -12.07 20.58
CA GLU A 159 -8.86 -13.17 19.61
C GLU A 159 -10.09 -14.02 19.94
N ASP A 160 -10.93 -14.31 18.94
CA ASP A 160 -12.20 -15.04 19.11
C ASP A 160 -13.05 -14.52 20.29
N ASP A 161 -13.29 -13.20 20.29
CA ASP A 161 -14.01 -12.44 21.33
C ASP A 161 -13.43 -12.54 22.75
N SER A 162 -12.23 -13.11 22.90
CA SER A 162 -11.58 -13.34 24.18
C SER A 162 -10.36 -12.45 24.36
N LEU A 163 -10.25 -11.81 25.53
CA LEU A 163 -9.06 -11.04 25.89
C LEU A 163 -7.93 -11.96 26.37
N ILE A 164 -6.83 -11.97 25.63
CA ILE A 164 -5.61 -12.72 25.97
C ILE A 164 -4.58 -11.76 26.55
N LEU A 165 -4.24 -11.92 27.83
CA LEU A 165 -3.28 -11.07 28.57
C LEU A 165 -1.82 -11.52 28.36
N LYS A 166 -1.35 -11.49 27.11
CA LYS A 166 0.06 -11.68 26.75
C LYS A 166 0.44 -10.80 25.57
N GLN A 167 1.74 -10.61 25.36
CA GLN A 167 2.21 -9.88 24.18
C GLN A 167 1.79 -10.60 22.89
N LYS A 168 1.32 -9.86 21.89
CA LYS A 168 1.01 -10.39 20.57
C LYS A 168 2.29 -10.57 19.75
N ASP A 169 2.47 -11.74 19.13
CA ASP A 169 3.61 -12.06 18.28
C ASP A 169 3.35 -11.63 16.82
N PHE A 170 4.20 -10.75 16.29
CA PHE A 170 4.15 -10.27 14.90
C PHE A 170 5.19 -10.93 13.96
N SER A 171 5.93 -11.94 14.44
CA SER A 171 7.03 -12.55 13.68
C SER A 171 6.63 -13.20 12.35
N THR A 172 5.38 -13.58 12.14
CA THR A 172 4.86 -14.14 10.86
C THR A 172 4.18 -13.09 9.95
N ARG A 173 4.00 -11.86 10.44
CA ARG A 173 3.23 -10.80 9.78
C ARG A 173 4.00 -10.01 8.72
N ASN A 174 3.27 -9.35 7.82
CA ASN A 174 3.85 -8.45 6.82
C ASN A 174 4.88 -7.47 7.45
N TYR A 175 5.95 -7.19 6.70
CA TYR A 175 7.01 -6.24 7.04
C TYR A 175 7.31 -5.36 5.83
N LEU A 176 7.10 -4.06 5.99
CA LEU A 176 7.41 -3.06 4.98
C LEU A 176 7.91 -1.81 5.72
N PRO A 177 9.24 -1.67 5.93
CA PRO A 177 9.79 -0.56 6.71
C PRO A 177 9.63 0.76 5.94
N LEU A 178 9.75 1.88 6.66
CA LEU A 178 9.59 3.21 6.08
C LEU A 178 10.54 3.47 4.91
N ASN A 179 11.82 3.06 5.01
CA ASN A 179 12.77 3.23 3.92
C ASN A 179 12.33 2.49 2.65
N SER A 180 11.81 1.27 2.78
CA SER A 180 11.31 0.49 1.64
C SER A 180 10.05 1.10 1.04
N LEU A 181 9.09 1.51 1.87
CA LEU A 181 7.87 2.18 1.40
C LEU A 181 8.19 3.51 0.68
N HIS A 182 9.14 4.27 1.22
CA HIS A 182 9.65 5.50 0.62
C HIS A 182 10.38 5.23 -0.71
N SER A 183 11.20 4.18 -0.76
CA SER A 183 11.93 3.77 -1.97
C SER A 183 10.98 3.34 -3.09
N ILE A 184 9.92 2.57 -2.78
CA ILE A 184 8.88 2.20 -3.76
C ILE A 184 8.26 3.46 -4.37
N MET A 185 7.92 4.46 -3.56
CA MET A 185 7.38 5.74 -4.05
C MET A 185 8.38 6.45 -4.97
N LYS A 186 9.65 6.56 -4.58
CA LYS A 186 10.69 7.15 -5.43
C LYS A 186 10.86 6.41 -6.76
N GLN A 187 10.92 5.08 -6.74
CA GLN A 187 11.03 4.24 -7.93
C GLN A 187 9.82 4.36 -8.86
N LEU A 188 8.61 4.49 -8.32
CA LEU A 188 7.40 4.68 -9.13
C LEU A 188 7.36 6.08 -9.76
N ILE A 189 7.63 7.13 -8.99
CA ILE A 189 7.51 8.53 -9.45
C ILE A 189 8.69 8.93 -10.36
N PHE A 190 9.89 8.43 -10.09
CA PHE A 190 11.13 8.80 -10.78
C PHE A 190 11.92 7.57 -11.25
N PRO A 191 11.33 6.69 -12.09
CA PRO A 191 11.98 5.44 -12.51
C PRO A 191 13.31 5.67 -13.23
N GLU A 192 13.47 6.80 -13.92
CA GLU A 192 14.68 7.19 -14.65
C GLU A 192 15.92 7.37 -13.76
N LEU A 193 15.73 7.53 -12.44
CA LEU A 193 16.82 7.66 -11.48
C LEU A 193 17.38 6.33 -10.98
N TYR A 194 16.78 5.21 -11.42
CA TYR A 194 17.14 3.87 -10.98
C TYR A 194 17.70 3.04 -12.15
N PRO A 195 18.64 2.11 -11.90
CA PRO A 195 19.04 1.10 -12.88
C PRO A 195 17.83 0.31 -13.38
N LYS A 196 17.87 -0.18 -14.62
CA LYS A 196 16.73 -0.85 -15.26
C LYS A 196 16.20 -2.02 -14.43
N GLU A 197 17.09 -2.78 -13.80
CA GLU A 197 16.78 -3.94 -12.96
C GLU A 197 15.99 -3.55 -11.69
N GLN A 198 16.16 -2.31 -11.22
CA GLN A 198 15.46 -1.77 -10.05
C GLN A 198 14.18 -1.01 -10.41
N GLN A 199 13.89 -0.78 -11.69
CA GLN A 199 12.66 -0.12 -12.12
C GLN A 199 11.47 -1.09 -12.09
N PHE A 200 10.27 -0.60 -11.80
CA PHE A 200 9.04 -1.32 -12.11
C PHE A 200 8.76 -1.22 -13.62
N HIS A 201 8.72 -2.36 -14.31
CA HIS A 201 8.55 -2.40 -15.77
C HIS A 201 7.09 -2.25 -16.20
N LEU A 202 6.52 -1.08 -15.94
CA LEU A 202 5.15 -0.73 -16.32
C LEU A 202 5.10 -0.17 -17.74
N SER A 203 4.00 -0.43 -18.47
CA SER A 203 3.70 0.35 -19.67
C SER A 203 3.40 1.80 -19.30
N GLU A 204 3.57 2.74 -20.25
CA GLU A 204 3.24 4.15 -20.01
C GLU A 204 1.77 4.32 -19.58
N GLY A 205 0.86 3.58 -20.23
CA GLY A 205 -0.57 3.59 -19.91
C GLY A 205 -0.88 3.05 -18.52
N ASP A 206 -0.24 1.96 -18.10
CA ASP A 206 -0.43 1.38 -16.76
C ASP A 206 0.15 2.30 -15.67
N ARG A 207 1.33 2.89 -15.92
CA ARG A 207 1.92 3.84 -14.98
C ARG A 207 1.05 5.09 -14.82
N LYS A 208 0.56 5.65 -15.93
CA LYS A 208 -0.36 6.80 -15.89
C LYS A 208 -1.63 6.45 -15.14
N PHE A 209 -2.25 5.31 -15.44
CA PHE A 209 -3.42 4.81 -14.73
C PHE A 209 -3.18 4.73 -13.23
N LEU A 210 -2.09 4.09 -12.80
CA LEU A 210 -1.75 3.93 -11.39
C LEU A 210 -1.60 5.28 -10.68
N LEU A 211 -0.90 6.25 -11.29
CA LEU A 211 -0.70 7.57 -10.71
C LEU A 211 -2.01 8.37 -10.60
N GLU A 212 -2.86 8.34 -11.63
CA GLU A 212 -4.18 8.99 -11.54
C GLU A 212 -5.02 8.36 -10.43
N THR A 213 -5.03 7.04 -10.33
CA THR A 213 -5.75 6.32 -9.28
C THR A 213 -5.23 6.63 -7.88
N MET A 214 -3.91 6.78 -7.70
CA MET A 214 -3.30 7.22 -6.44
C MET A 214 -3.65 8.66 -6.05
N LYS A 215 -4.03 9.50 -7.02
CA LYS A 215 -4.38 10.91 -6.79
C LYS A 215 -5.84 11.09 -6.38
N ILE A 216 -6.72 10.26 -6.90
CA ILE A 216 -8.18 10.37 -6.76
C ILE A 216 -8.64 10.01 -5.33
N GLY A 217 -9.65 10.73 -4.83
CA GLY A 217 -10.38 10.41 -3.59
C GLY A 217 -11.64 9.56 -3.83
N PRO A 218 -12.26 9.02 -2.76
CA PRO A 218 -13.36 8.05 -2.84
C PRO A 218 -14.60 8.54 -3.61
N GLY A 219 -14.90 9.84 -3.56
CA GLY A 219 -16.09 10.43 -4.20
C GLY A 219 -16.16 10.31 -5.74
N ARG A 220 -15.07 9.96 -6.43
CA ARG A 220 -15.08 9.76 -7.89
C ARG A 220 -15.44 8.34 -8.35
N GLN A 221 -15.55 7.39 -7.43
CA GLN A 221 -15.87 5.97 -7.73
C GLN A 221 -17.33 5.60 -7.42
N GLY A 222 -18.21 6.59 -7.24
CA GLY A 222 -19.62 6.35 -6.91
C GLY A 222 -19.85 5.83 -5.49
N TYR A 223 -18.82 5.84 -4.63
CA TYR A 223 -18.96 5.67 -3.19
C TYR A 223 -19.74 6.85 -2.58
N PRO A 224 -20.39 6.68 -1.41
CA PRO A 224 -21.21 7.73 -0.83
C PRO A 224 -20.49 9.08 -0.82
N LEU A 225 -21.14 10.10 -1.41
CA LEU A 225 -20.63 11.47 -1.56
C LEU A 225 -20.26 12.13 -0.21
N GLU A 226 -20.67 11.51 0.90
CA GLU A 226 -20.42 11.95 2.27
C GLU A 226 -18.99 11.70 2.75
N THR A 227 -18.17 10.89 2.05
CA THR A 227 -16.77 10.69 2.44
C THR A 227 -15.91 11.88 1.96
N PRO A 228 -15.26 12.63 2.86
CA PRO A 228 -14.38 13.73 2.47
C PRO A 228 -13.28 13.28 1.50
N GLU A 229 -12.97 14.11 0.51
CA GLU A 229 -11.93 13.84 -0.49
C GLU A 229 -10.56 13.55 0.15
N GLY A 230 -10.26 14.22 1.27
CA GLY A 230 -9.02 14.11 2.02
C GLY A 230 -8.92 12.92 2.99
N SER A 231 -9.98 12.12 3.20
CA SER A 231 -9.98 11.09 4.25
C SER A 231 -8.88 10.04 4.11
N ASN A 232 -8.46 9.73 2.88
CA ASN A 232 -7.33 8.82 2.60
C ASN A 232 -6.02 9.55 2.29
N LYS A 233 -5.93 10.84 2.61
CA LYS A 233 -4.76 11.71 2.43
C LYS A 233 -4.29 12.23 3.80
N LEU A 234 -3.82 11.31 4.65
CA LEU A 234 -3.52 11.60 6.06
C LEU A 234 -2.54 12.76 6.20
N LEU A 235 -1.48 12.78 5.38
CA LEU A 235 -0.60 13.94 5.27
C LEU A 235 -1.33 15.11 4.59
N ILE A 236 -1.27 16.29 5.23
CA ILE A 236 -1.88 17.57 4.79
C ILE A 236 -3.39 17.68 4.98
N PHE A 237 -4.18 16.66 4.62
CA PHE A 237 -5.64 16.79 4.49
C PHE A 237 -6.47 15.88 5.40
N GLY A 238 -5.87 14.91 6.08
CA GLY A 238 -6.61 13.85 6.78
C GLY A 238 -7.53 14.33 7.90
N ASP A 239 -7.25 15.50 8.48
CA ASP A 239 -8.04 16.13 9.55
C ASP A 239 -9.00 17.22 9.05
N SER A 240 -9.26 17.28 7.73
CA SER A 240 -10.08 18.33 7.12
C SER A 240 -11.22 17.79 6.28
N ASN A 241 -12.42 18.31 6.51
CA ASN A 241 -13.60 18.09 5.65
C ASN A 241 -13.69 19.10 4.49
N ARG A 242 -12.72 19.99 4.35
CA ARG A 242 -12.70 20.98 3.27
C ARG A 242 -12.24 20.31 1.97
N PRO A 243 -12.72 20.76 0.79
CA PRO A 243 -12.18 20.32 -0.48
C PRO A 243 -10.66 20.49 -0.54
N MET A 244 -9.97 19.53 -1.17
CA MET A 244 -8.53 19.62 -1.32
C MET A 244 -8.15 20.85 -2.16
N GLN A 245 -7.01 21.46 -1.84
CA GLN A 245 -6.57 22.65 -2.55
C GLN A 245 -6.11 22.26 -3.96
N ASN A 246 -6.77 22.76 -5.01
CA ASN A 246 -6.49 22.38 -6.42
C ASN A 246 -5.04 22.56 -6.90
N HIS A 247 -4.22 23.34 -6.17
CA HIS A 247 -2.80 23.52 -6.50
C HIS A 247 -1.88 22.48 -5.87
N ILE A 248 -2.38 21.65 -4.95
CA ILE A 248 -1.66 20.56 -4.32
C ILE A 248 -2.12 19.25 -4.95
N ASP A 249 -1.23 18.56 -5.64
CA ASP A 249 -1.46 17.19 -6.07
C ASP A 249 -0.79 16.24 -5.07
N ILE A 250 -1.51 15.22 -4.59
CA ILE A 250 -1.00 14.24 -3.62
C ILE A 250 -1.30 12.80 -4.08
N TYR A 251 -0.23 12.05 -4.26
CA TYR A 251 -0.23 10.65 -4.70
C TYR A 251 0.24 9.82 -3.51
N ASN A 252 -0.63 9.01 -2.91
CA ASN A 252 -0.25 8.34 -1.67
C ASN A 252 -0.84 6.94 -1.52
N LYS A 253 -0.32 6.23 -0.52
CA LYS A 253 -0.99 5.08 0.08
C LYS A 253 -0.87 5.15 1.60
N THR A 254 -2.03 5.10 2.24
CA THR A 254 -2.16 5.04 3.70
C THR A 254 -2.24 3.59 4.19
N GLY A 255 -1.98 3.39 5.48
CA GLY A 255 -2.30 2.15 6.19
C GLY A 255 -2.58 2.42 7.65
N GLY A 256 -3.66 1.83 8.16
CA GLY A 256 -4.05 1.85 9.55
C GLY A 256 -4.35 0.44 10.05
N ALA A 257 -3.73 0.03 11.16
CA ALA A 257 -4.09 -1.17 11.92
C ALA A 257 -3.27 -1.23 13.22
N TYR A 258 -3.83 -1.83 14.27
CA TYR A 258 -3.09 -2.13 15.50
C TYR A 258 -2.44 -0.91 16.17
N GLY A 259 -3.07 0.27 16.06
CA GLY A 259 -2.54 1.53 16.53
C GLY A 259 -1.51 2.19 15.60
N TYR A 260 -1.05 1.51 14.54
CA TYR A 260 -0.16 2.12 13.56
C TYR A 260 -0.95 2.87 12.50
N LEU A 261 -0.63 4.15 12.28
CA LEU A 261 -1.05 4.93 11.12
C LEU A 261 0.17 5.32 10.31
N THR A 262 0.17 4.96 9.04
CA THR A 262 1.27 5.23 8.11
C THR A 262 0.73 5.89 6.85
N ASP A 263 1.45 6.88 6.34
CA ASP A 263 1.20 7.47 5.02
C ASP A 263 2.52 7.62 4.27
N CYS A 264 2.49 7.33 2.97
CA CYS A 264 3.58 7.55 2.04
C CYS A 264 3.04 8.33 0.86
N ALA A 265 3.44 9.59 0.74
CA ALA A 265 2.89 10.54 -0.20
C ALA A 265 3.98 11.22 -1.03
N TYR A 266 3.79 11.25 -2.34
CA TYR A 266 4.43 12.22 -3.23
C TYR A 266 3.49 13.42 -3.41
N ILE A 267 4.01 14.61 -3.14
CA ILE A 267 3.25 15.86 -3.05
C ILE A 267 3.85 16.88 -4.00
N VAL A 268 3.01 17.53 -4.80
CA VAL A 268 3.39 18.61 -5.72
C VAL A 268 2.60 19.87 -5.39
N ASP A 269 3.29 20.93 -5.00
CA ASP A 269 2.70 22.27 -4.86
C ASP A 269 2.97 23.07 -6.13
N LYS A 270 1.95 23.18 -6.99
CA LYS A 270 2.02 23.88 -8.27
C LYS A 270 2.19 25.39 -8.12
N LYS A 271 1.79 25.99 -6.98
CA LYS A 271 1.97 27.43 -6.74
C LYS A 271 3.40 27.75 -6.35
N LYS A 272 4.02 26.90 -5.54
CA LYS A 272 5.41 27.08 -5.10
C LYS A 272 6.43 26.45 -6.05
N ASN A 273 5.98 25.67 -7.03
CA ASN A 273 6.82 24.86 -7.90
C ASN A 273 7.79 23.97 -7.08
N LYS A 274 7.24 23.30 -6.06
CA LYS A 274 7.99 22.46 -5.11
C LYS A 274 7.36 21.08 -4.98
N GLU A 275 8.20 20.10 -4.68
CA GLU A 275 7.85 18.70 -4.64
C GLU A 275 8.50 17.98 -3.46
N TRP A 276 7.73 17.13 -2.78
CA TRP A 276 8.17 16.37 -1.62
C TRP A 276 7.75 14.92 -1.74
N ILE A 277 8.55 14.03 -1.17
CA ILE A 277 8.10 12.67 -0.82
C ILE A 277 8.18 12.61 0.70
N ILE A 278 7.05 12.35 1.34
CA ILE A 278 6.93 12.28 2.79
C ILE A 278 6.41 10.88 3.13
N THR A 279 7.12 10.19 4.01
CA THR A 279 6.72 8.89 4.53
C THR A 279 6.81 8.95 6.04
N ALA A 280 5.69 8.74 6.72
CA ALA A 280 5.62 8.84 8.17
C ALA A 280 4.75 7.72 8.74
N THR A 281 5.13 7.24 9.92
CA THR A 281 4.31 6.33 10.72
C THR A 281 4.21 6.88 12.14
N ILE A 282 3.03 6.76 12.75
CA ILE A 282 2.78 7.05 14.16
C ILE A 282 2.10 5.83 14.80
N TYR A 283 2.38 5.60 16.07
CA TYR A 283 1.76 4.54 16.86
C TYR A 283 0.93 5.16 17.98
N VAL A 284 -0.38 4.91 17.96
CA VAL A 284 -1.40 5.36 18.92
C VAL A 284 -2.20 4.15 19.41
N ASN A 285 -1.83 3.65 20.58
CA ASN A 285 -2.48 2.54 21.26
C ASN A 285 -2.08 2.62 22.74
N ASP A 286 -2.69 3.56 23.46
CA ASP A 286 -2.33 3.86 24.84
C ASP A 286 -2.64 2.69 25.79
N ASN A 287 -3.77 2.01 25.56
CA ASN A 287 -4.19 0.89 26.40
C ASN A 287 -3.34 -0.39 26.20
N GLN A 288 -2.52 -0.43 25.14
CA GLN A 288 -1.63 -1.52 24.74
C GLN A 288 -2.32 -2.87 24.48
N ILE A 289 -3.60 -2.83 24.11
CA ILE A 289 -4.38 -3.98 23.69
C ILE A 289 -4.48 -3.95 22.17
N PHE A 290 -4.32 -5.11 21.53
CA PHE A 290 -4.43 -5.25 20.08
C PHE A 290 -5.77 -5.92 19.74
N ASN A 291 -6.38 -5.59 18.59
CA ASN A 291 -7.68 -6.10 18.14
C ASN A 291 -8.90 -5.71 19.00
N ASP A 292 -8.81 -4.72 19.89
CA ASP A 292 -9.96 -4.23 20.65
C ASP A 292 -10.67 -3.02 20.01
N ASP A 293 -10.15 -2.57 18.86
CA ASP A 293 -10.60 -1.39 18.11
C ASP A 293 -10.61 -0.08 18.90
N VAL A 294 -9.83 0.00 19.98
CA VAL A 294 -9.62 1.22 20.77
C VAL A 294 -8.25 1.81 20.44
N TYR A 295 -8.23 2.73 19.47
CA TYR A 295 -7.01 3.43 19.05
C TYR A 295 -7.27 4.94 18.94
N GLU A 296 -6.29 5.76 19.32
CA GLU A 296 -6.40 7.23 19.28
C GLU A 296 -6.16 7.80 17.87
N TYR A 297 -6.72 7.15 16.84
CA TYR A 297 -6.57 7.56 15.45
C TYR A 297 -7.15 8.95 15.20
N ASP A 298 -8.43 9.17 15.55
CA ASP A 298 -9.12 10.42 15.23
C ASP A 298 -8.68 11.57 16.14
N SER A 299 -8.40 11.29 17.41
CA SER A 299 -8.05 12.30 18.41
C SER A 299 -6.58 12.72 18.38
N ILE A 300 -5.66 11.84 17.95
CA ILE A 300 -4.21 12.09 17.96
C ILE A 300 -3.58 11.80 16.60
N GLY A 301 -3.73 10.58 16.09
CA GLY A 301 -2.94 10.08 14.98
C GLY A 301 -3.14 10.85 13.66
N ILE A 302 -4.39 11.01 13.24
CA ILE A 302 -4.76 11.71 12.00
C ILE A 302 -4.42 13.21 12.09
N PRO A 303 -4.81 13.95 13.16
CA PRO A 303 -4.40 15.35 13.32
C PRO A 303 -2.88 15.55 13.30
N PHE A 304 -2.14 14.66 13.96
CA PHE A 304 -0.67 14.73 13.98
C PHE A 304 -0.07 14.58 12.58
N LEU A 305 -0.47 13.54 11.81
CA LEU A 305 0.04 13.32 10.46
C LEU A 305 -0.33 14.47 9.52
N ALA A 306 -1.56 14.97 9.63
CA ALA A 306 -2.02 16.07 8.80
C ALA A 306 -1.20 17.34 9.05
N GLU A 307 -0.99 17.70 10.32
CA GLU A 307 -0.19 18.85 10.70
C GLU A 307 1.30 18.68 10.36
N LEU A 308 1.87 17.48 10.59
CA LEU A 308 3.23 17.15 10.18
C LEU A 308 3.43 17.41 8.68
N GLY A 309 2.52 16.92 7.84
CA GLY A 309 2.53 17.15 6.41
C GLY A 309 2.51 18.65 6.07
N ARG A 310 1.60 19.42 6.67
CA ARG A 310 1.50 20.87 6.47
C ARG A 310 2.76 21.63 6.88
N GLN A 311 3.42 21.23 7.96
CA GLN A 311 4.64 21.89 8.42
C GLN A 311 5.83 21.57 7.51
N LEU A 312 5.97 20.32 7.06
CA LEU A 312 7.07 19.91 6.18
C LEU A 312 7.03 20.62 4.82
N ILE A 313 5.84 20.84 4.23
CA ILE A 313 5.71 21.51 2.93
C ILE A 313 5.83 23.05 2.99
N LYS A 314 6.10 23.62 4.17
CA LYS A 314 6.46 25.04 4.30
C LYS A 314 7.93 25.29 3.93
N PHE A 315 8.79 24.29 4.10
CA PHE A 315 10.22 24.34 3.81
C PHE A 315 10.50 23.86 2.37
#